data_AF-A0A1H0WSA9-F1
#
_entry.id   AF-A0A1H0WSA9-F1
#
_cell.length_a   1.000
_cell.length_b   1.000
_cell.length_c   1.000
_cell.angle_alpha   90.00
_cell.angle_beta   90.00
_cell.angle_gamma   90.00
#
_symmetry.space_group_name_H-M   'P 1'
#
loop_
_entity.id
_entity.type
_entity.pdbx_description
1 polymer ?
#
loop_
_entity_poly.entity_id
_entity_poly.type
_entity_poly.pdbx_seq_one_letter_code
_entity_poly.pdbx_strand_id
1 'polypeptide(L)'
;MTKVLHYQQLQSDERIALGQYREQGFGIRAIARLLHRSPSTVSREIERNAPVAVYSGTFAQKRCTRRRRLSRPAPKLVRTGALFAKVCLLLRRKWS
;
A
#
# COMPACT_ATOMS: atom_id res chain seq x y z
N MET A 1 -21.14 17.91 13.40
CA MET A 1 -19.75 17.46 13.61
C MET A 1 -19.09 17.23 12.26
N THR A 2 -18.19 18.11 11.85
CA THR A 2 -17.44 18.01 10.59
C THR A 2 -16.39 16.90 10.71
N LYS A 3 -16.63 15.77 10.04
CA LYS A 3 -15.67 14.65 9.99
C LYS A 3 -14.40 15.13 9.29
N VAL A 4 -13.31 15.31 10.02
CA VAL A 4 -11.99 15.58 9.43
C VAL A 4 -11.65 14.40 8.51
N LEU A 5 -11.55 14.67 7.21
CA LEU A 5 -11.26 13.65 6.20
C LEU A 5 -9.78 13.29 6.25
N HIS A 6 -9.39 12.48 7.24
CA HIS A 6 -8.07 11.88 7.23
C HIS A 6 -8.01 10.86 6.09
N TYR A 7 -6.94 10.92 5.29
CA TYR A 7 -6.70 9.92 4.26
C TYR A 7 -6.61 8.54 4.90
N GLN A 8 -7.51 7.64 4.49
CA GLN A 8 -7.48 6.23 4.89
C GLN A 8 -7.17 5.38 3.66
N GLN A 9 -6.12 4.57 3.78
CA GLN A 9 -5.83 3.58 2.77
C GLN A 9 -6.86 2.47 2.78
N LEU A 10 -7.14 1.93 1.61
CA LEU A 10 -7.91 0.70 1.49
C LEU A 10 -7.16 -0.41 2.23
N GLN A 11 -7.86 -1.08 3.14
CA GLN A 11 -7.33 -2.17 3.96
C GLN A 11 -7.30 -3.49 3.17
N SER A 12 -6.63 -4.50 3.71
CA SER A 12 -6.50 -5.79 3.02
C SER A 12 -7.86 -6.48 2.87
N ASP A 13 -8.73 -6.40 3.88
CA ASP A 13 -10.06 -7.01 3.84
C ASP A 13 -10.98 -6.32 2.83
N GLU A 14 -10.94 -4.98 2.78
CA GLU A 14 -11.64 -4.20 1.76
C GLU A 14 -11.19 -4.56 0.34
N ARG A 15 -9.89 -4.87 0.15
CA ARG A 15 -9.37 -5.36 -1.14
C ARG A 15 -9.89 -6.76 -1.48
N ILE A 16 -10.00 -7.66 -0.50
CA ILE A 16 -10.55 -9.01 -0.72
C ILE A 16 -12.02 -8.90 -1.12
N ALA A 17 -12.80 -8.12 -0.37
CA ALA A 17 -14.21 -7.86 -0.66
C ALA A 17 -14.39 -7.22 -2.05
N LEU A 18 -13.54 -6.25 -2.43
CA LEU A 18 -13.55 -5.68 -3.78
C LEU A 18 -13.42 -6.76 -4.87
N GLY A 19 -12.51 -7.73 -4.69
CA GLY A 19 -12.34 -8.84 -5.62
C GLY A 19 -13.59 -9.70 -5.74
N GLN A 20 -14.17 -10.10 -4.61
CA GLN A 20 -15.41 -10.88 -4.58
C GLN A 20 -16.57 -10.15 -5.28
N TYR A 21 -16.74 -8.86 -5.02
CA TYR A 21 -17.79 -8.07 -5.69
C TYR A 21 -17.53 -7.92 -7.19
N ARG A 22 -16.27 -7.88 -7.63
CA ARG A 22 -15.94 -7.86 -9.07
C ARG A 22 -16.25 -9.19 -9.74
N GLU A 23 -15.96 -10.32 -9.09
CA GLU A 23 -16.33 -11.66 -9.56
C GLU A 23 -17.86 -11.81 -9.68
N GLN A 24 -18.60 -11.23 -8.74
CA GLN A 24 -20.07 -11.16 -8.78
C GLN A 24 -20.63 -10.15 -9.80
N GLY A 25 -19.78 -9.45 -10.56
CA GLY A 25 -20.21 -8.53 -11.62
C GLY A 25 -20.63 -7.13 -11.17
N PHE A 26 -20.39 -6.74 -9.92
CA PHE A 26 -20.76 -5.41 -9.45
C PHE A 26 -19.94 -4.30 -10.13
N GLY A 27 -20.63 -3.20 -10.44
CA GLY A 27 -20.02 -1.97 -10.94
C GLY A 27 -19.34 -1.15 -9.84
N ILE A 28 -18.40 -0.28 -10.23
CA ILE A 28 -17.57 0.54 -9.31
C ILE A 28 -18.41 1.31 -8.28
N ARG A 29 -19.51 1.94 -8.70
CA ARG A 29 -20.38 2.72 -7.80
C ARG A 29 -21.15 1.86 -6.80
N ALA A 30 -21.46 0.62 -7.14
CA ALA A 30 -22.13 -0.31 -6.22
C ALA A 30 -21.13 -0.80 -5.16
N ILE A 31 -19.94 -1.21 -5.60
CA ILE A 31 -18.83 -1.62 -4.71
C ILE A 31 -18.46 -0.50 -3.75
N ALA A 32 -18.37 0.74 -4.23
CA ALA A 32 -18.04 1.89 -3.40
C ALA A 32 -19.05 2.09 -2.25
N ARG A 33 -20.35 1.90 -2.53
CA ARG A 33 -21.41 1.96 -1.51
C ARG A 33 -21.28 0.82 -0.50
N LEU A 34 -21.02 -0.40 -0.96
CA LEU A 34 -20.85 -1.58 -0.10
C LEU A 34 -19.62 -1.46 0.82
N LEU A 35 -18.52 -0.88 0.32
CA LEU A 35 -17.30 -0.66 1.10
C LEU A 35 -17.32 0.64 1.92
N HIS A 36 -18.38 1.44 1.85
CA HIS A 36 -18.45 2.78 2.45
C HIS A 36 -17.27 3.69 2.03
N ARG A 37 -16.85 3.59 0.76
CA ARG A 37 -15.77 4.39 0.17
C ARG A 37 -16.29 5.26 -0.97
N SER A 38 -15.49 6.26 -1.37
CA SER A 38 -15.81 7.04 -2.55
C SER A 38 -15.64 6.17 -3.82
N PRO A 39 -16.47 6.36 -4.87
CA PRO A 39 -16.27 5.68 -6.16
C PRO A 39 -14.89 5.93 -6.76
N SER A 40 -14.33 7.13 -6.53
CA SER A 40 -12.97 7.48 -6.96
C SER A 40 -11.89 6.64 -6.27
N THR A 41 -12.11 6.23 -5.01
CA THR A 41 -11.19 5.36 -4.27
C THR A 41 -11.13 3.98 -4.91
N VAL A 42 -12.30 3.39 -5.22
CA VAL A 42 -12.41 2.06 -5.84
C VAL A 42 -11.83 2.07 -7.24
N SER A 43 -12.16 3.09 -8.05
CA SER A 43 -11.61 3.24 -9.41
C SER A 43 -10.08 3.33 -9.41
N ARG A 44 -9.50 4.21 -8.59
CA ARG A 44 -8.04 4.36 -8.48
C ARG A 44 -7.35 3.10 -7.96
N GLU A 45 -7.99 2.36 -7.05
CA GLU A 45 -7.45 1.09 -6.55
C GLU A 45 -7.36 0.06 -7.68
N ILE A 46 -8.44 -0.12 -8.46
CA ILE A 46 -8.49 -1.07 -9.58
C ILE A 46 -7.46 -0.68 -10.65
N GLU A 47 -7.45 0.59 -11.08
CA GLU A 47 -6.52 1.07 -12.10
C GLU A 47 -5.05 0.87 -11.69
N ARG A 48 -4.71 1.17 -10.44
CA ARG A 48 -3.33 1.05 -9.95
C ARG A 48 -2.88 -0.38 -9.69
N ASN A 49 -3.80 -1.28 -9.36
CA ASN A 49 -3.45 -2.60 -8.86
C ASN A 49 -3.89 -3.77 -9.75
N ALA A 50 -4.80 -3.55 -10.71
CA ALA A 50 -5.26 -4.53 -11.70
C ALA A 50 -5.52 -3.89 -13.10
N PRO A 51 -4.51 -3.29 -13.75
CA PRO A 51 -4.73 -2.58 -15.03
C PRO A 51 -5.05 -3.48 -16.24
N VAL A 52 -4.66 -4.76 -16.22
CA VAL A 52 -4.76 -5.66 -17.39
C VAL A 52 -5.35 -7.04 -17.01
N ALA A 53 -5.62 -7.28 -15.73
CA ALA A 53 -6.01 -8.58 -15.22
C ALA A 53 -7.26 -8.49 -14.34
N VAL A 54 -7.89 -9.65 -14.10
CA VAL A 54 -8.95 -9.78 -13.09
C VAL A 54 -8.44 -9.28 -11.75
N TYR A 55 -9.24 -8.47 -11.09
CA TYR A 55 -8.85 -7.86 -9.83
C TYR A 55 -8.76 -8.93 -8.73
N SER A 56 -7.62 -8.99 -8.04
CA SER A 56 -7.43 -9.87 -6.89
C SER A 56 -6.86 -9.07 -5.72
N GLY A 57 -7.54 -9.16 -4.57
CA GLY A 57 -7.19 -8.39 -3.38
C GLY A 57 -5.79 -8.71 -2.83
N THR A 58 -5.38 -9.98 -2.88
CA THR A 58 -4.06 -10.43 -2.40
C THR A 58 -2.93 -9.88 -3.29
N PHE A 59 -3.10 -9.91 -4.62
CA PHE A 59 -2.15 -9.32 -5.55
C PHE A 59 -2.11 -7.79 -5.43
N ALA A 60 -3.26 -7.15 -5.25
CA ALA A 60 -3.35 -5.71 -5.04
C ALA A 60 -2.58 -5.27 -3.77
N GLN A 61 -2.74 -6.02 -2.67
CA GLN A 61 -1.99 -5.78 -1.44
C GLN A 61 -0.48 -5.94 -1.65
N LYS A 62 -0.04 -7.04 -2.29
CA LYS A 62 1.37 -7.27 -2.61
C LYS A 62 1.94 -6.14 -3.47
N ARG A 63 1.21 -5.67 -4.50
CA ARG A 63 1.62 -4.56 -5.36
C ARG A 63 1.74 -3.25 -4.60
N CYS A 64 0.78 -2.95 -3.73
CA CYS A 64 0.80 -1.77 -2.87
C CYS A 64 2.00 -1.78 -1.93
N THR A 65 2.24 -2.90 -1.24
CA THR A 65 3.42 -3.08 -0.36
C THR A 65 4.73 -2.94 -1.13
N ARG A 66 4.83 -3.58 -2.30
CA ARG A 66 6.03 -3.50 -3.16
C ARG A 66 6.30 -2.07 -3.57
N ARG A 67 5.30 -1.35 -4.10
CA ARG A 67 5.43 0.06 -4.47
C ARG A 67 5.88 0.91 -3.29
N ARG A 68 5.28 0.76 -2.11
CA ARG A 68 5.72 1.48 -0.91
C ARG A 68 7.18 1.20 -0.56
N ARG A 69 7.64 -0.05 -0.66
CA ARG A 69 9.04 -0.41 -0.38
C ARG A 69 10.00 0.20 -1.40
N LEU A 70 9.66 0.12 -2.69
CA LEU A 70 10.52 0.60 -3.79
C LEU A 70 10.54 2.13 -3.92
N SER A 71 9.47 2.82 -3.52
CA SER A 71 9.44 4.29 -3.52
C SER A 71 10.25 4.92 -2.38
N ARG A 72 10.78 4.12 -1.44
CA ARG A 72 11.63 4.64 -0.37
C ARG A 72 13.08 4.72 -0.85
N PRO A 73 13.81 5.80 -0.51
CA PRO A 73 15.24 5.85 -0.71
C PRO A 73 15.94 4.65 -0.05
N ALA A 74 17.13 4.32 -0.54
CA ALA A 74 17.96 3.32 0.11
C ALA A 74 18.16 3.68 1.60
N PRO A 75 18.17 2.67 2.50
CA PRO A 75 18.44 2.92 3.91
C PRO A 75 19.77 3.66 4.08
N LYS A 76 19.81 4.66 4.97
CA LYS A 76 21.04 5.44 5.26
C LYS A 76 22.21 4.54 5.66
N LEU A 77 21.92 3.48 6.39
CA LEU A 77 22.89 2.50 6.88
C LEU A 77 22.87 1.25 6.01
N VAL A 78 23.29 1.40 4.76
CA VAL A 78 23.55 0.25 3.89
C VAL A 78 24.83 -0.45 4.36
N ARG A 79 24.83 -1.79 4.47
CA ARG A 79 25.94 -2.57 5.05
C ARG A 79 27.29 -2.33 4.38
N THR A 80 27.28 -2.04 3.09
CA THR A 80 28.49 -1.77 2.28
C THR A 80 28.88 -0.28 2.28
N GLY A 81 28.12 0.58 2.96
CA GLY A 81 28.34 2.03 2.94
C GLY A 81 29.35 2.51 3.98
N ALA A 82 30.09 3.57 3.63
CA ALA A 82 31.08 4.19 4.53
C ALA A 82 30.46 4.68 5.86
N LEU A 83 29.22 5.18 5.82
CA LEU A 83 28.50 5.58 7.03
C LEU A 83 28.25 4.39 7.98
N PHE A 84 27.91 3.22 7.45
CA PHE A 84 27.72 2.01 8.25
C PHE A 84 29.05 1.58 8.91
N ALA A 85 30.15 1.56 8.15
CA ALA A 85 31.47 1.28 8.70
C ALA A 85 31.85 2.24 9.83
N LYS A 86 31.60 3.55 9.64
CA LYS A 86 31.85 4.58 10.66
C LYS A 86 31.00 4.37 11.91
N VAL A 87 29.70 4.11 11.76
CA VAL A 87 28.81 3.82 12.89
C VAL A 87 29.27 2.57 13.64
N CYS A 88 29.62 1.49 12.95
CA CYS A 88 30.17 0.28 13.58
C CYS A 88 31.47 0.56 14.35
N LEU A 89 32.37 1.39 13.81
CA LEU A 89 33.60 1.78 14.48
C LEU A 89 33.31 2.55 15.79
N LEU A 90 32.39 3.52 15.75
CA LEU A 90 32.01 4.31 16.92
C LEU A 90 31.35 3.45 18.01
N LEU A 91 30.44 2.56 17.61
CA LEU A 91 29.79 1.62 18.55
C LEU A 91 30.81 0.69 19.22
N ARG A 92 31.84 0.20 18.48
CA ARG A 92 32.93 -0.59 19.08
C ARG A 92 33.73 0.19 20.12
N ARG A 93 33.83 1.50 19.96
CA ARG A 93 34.47 2.42 20.92
C ARG A 93 33.58 2.79 22.09
N LYS A 94 32.42 2.12 22.26
CA LYS A 94 31.44 2.37 23.34
C LYS A 94 30.82 3.77 23.29
N TRP A 95 30.84 4.42 22.13
CA TRP A 95 30.07 5.64 21.92
C TRP A 95 28.59 5.27 21.89
N SER A 96 27.83 5.82 22.83
CA SER A 96 26.38 5.65 22.97
C SER A 96 25.69 6.97 22.70
#